data_AF-A0A846P7K7-F1
#
_entry.id   AF-A0A846P7K7-F1
#
_cell.length_a   1.000
_cell.length_b   1.000
_cell.length_c   1.000
_cell.angle_alpha   90.00
_cell.angle_beta   90.00
_cell.angle_gamma   90.00
#
_symmetry.space_group_name_H-M   'P 1'
#
loop_
_entity.id
_entity.type
_entity.pdbx_description
1 polymer ?
#
loop_
_entity_poly.entity_id
_entity_poly.type
_entity_poly.pdbx_seq_one_letter_code
_entity_poly.pdbx_strand_id
1 'polypeptide(L)'
;MKILFLHHSTGRIIWEAGVKKWFKDYNKKKGTRYDINERDFPAESPYGWNNYPYDYWNIWVRNAADNAFKKEPTLEMLTKKYDMIIFKHCFPGSDIKADIGKPEIESDDKRIENYVLQYNALKQKMHEFPDVKFLVWTGAALVRGATDEERAARAKSFSEWVRSEWDEPGDNIFVWDFFNLETGGGLYLKDEYAKSPANSHPNEEFANTAAPLFCERIVNVLEGRGDQR
;
A
#
# COMPACT_ATOMS: atom_id res chain seq x y z
N MET A 1 -0.55 17.26 12.12
CA MET A 1 -0.05 15.89 11.89
C MET A 1 0.52 15.83 10.49
N LYS A 2 1.72 15.28 10.32
CA LYS A 2 2.42 15.11 9.06
C LYS A 2 2.22 13.69 8.55
N ILE A 3 1.77 13.58 7.31
CA ILE A 3 1.40 12.32 6.66
C ILE A 3 2.27 12.18 5.41
N LEU A 4 2.87 11.01 5.23
CA LEU A 4 3.61 10.66 4.02
C LEU A 4 2.92 9.52 3.30
N PHE A 5 2.60 9.73 2.02
CA PHE A 5 2.14 8.67 1.13
C PHE A 5 3.26 8.24 0.19
N LEU A 6 3.74 7.01 0.38
CA LEU A 6 4.77 6.36 -0.42
C LEU A 6 4.11 5.53 -1.53
N HIS A 7 4.25 5.97 -2.77
CA HIS A 7 3.59 5.30 -3.89
C HIS A 7 4.22 5.65 -5.22
N HIS A 8 3.70 5.04 -6.27
CA HIS A 8 3.75 5.53 -7.63
C HIS A 8 2.62 4.85 -8.43
N SER A 9 2.59 4.97 -9.76
CA SER A 9 1.58 4.30 -10.62
C SER A 9 0.13 4.53 -10.10
N THR A 10 -0.61 3.50 -9.69
CA THR A 10 -2.00 3.62 -9.19
C THR A 10 -2.16 4.66 -8.09
N GLY A 11 -1.21 4.74 -7.16
CA GLY A 11 -1.24 5.74 -6.08
C GLY A 11 -1.16 7.18 -6.60
N ARG A 12 -0.43 7.41 -7.71
CA ARG A 12 -0.34 8.74 -8.34
C ARG A 12 -1.68 9.16 -8.94
N ILE A 13 -2.37 8.23 -9.58
CA ILE A 13 -3.68 8.49 -10.16
C ILE A 13 -4.70 8.84 -9.06
N ILE A 14 -4.72 8.08 -7.96
CA ILE A 14 -5.60 8.37 -6.81
C ILE A 14 -5.24 9.72 -6.17
N TRP A 15 -3.94 10.01 -6.05
CA TRP A 15 -3.47 11.28 -5.49
C TRP A 15 -3.91 12.49 -6.33
N GLU A 16 -3.69 12.43 -7.64
CA GLU A 16 -4.03 13.47 -8.61
C GLU A 16 -5.54 13.69 -8.73
N ALA A 17 -6.36 12.69 -8.39
CA ALA A 17 -7.82 12.79 -8.29
C ALA A 17 -8.33 13.62 -7.08
N GLY A 18 -7.45 14.35 -6.40
CA GLY A 18 -7.86 15.46 -5.53
C GLY A 18 -7.52 15.32 -4.05
N VAL A 19 -6.62 14.40 -3.66
CA VAL A 19 -6.24 14.17 -2.25
C VAL A 19 -5.78 15.46 -1.56
N LYS A 20 -4.86 16.23 -2.17
CA LYS A 20 -4.38 17.51 -1.61
C LYS A 20 -5.54 18.49 -1.37
N LYS A 21 -6.45 18.60 -2.32
CA LYS A 21 -7.60 19.52 -2.23
C LYS A 21 -8.56 19.06 -1.13
N TRP A 22 -8.84 17.77 -1.05
CA TRP A 22 -9.71 17.19 -0.03
C TRP A 22 -9.21 17.52 1.38
N PHE A 23 -7.91 17.33 1.66
CA PHE A 23 -7.34 17.67 2.97
C PHE A 23 -7.36 19.16 3.27
N LYS A 24 -7.13 20.02 2.27
CA LYS A 24 -7.27 21.48 2.44
C LYS A 24 -8.70 21.85 2.87
N ASP A 25 -9.70 21.27 2.22
CA ASP A 25 -11.10 21.52 2.52
C ASP A 25 -11.51 20.94 3.88
N TYR A 26 -11.06 19.72 4.21
CA TYR A 26 -11.28 19.08 5.51
C TYR A 26 -10.69 19.93 6.64
N ASN A 27 -9.42 20.35 6.52
CA ASN A 27 -8.75 21.20 7.49
C ASN A 27 -9.49 22.53 7.71
N LYS A 28 -9.92 23.18 6.62
CA LYS A 28 -10.70 24.42 6.72
C LYS A 28 -12.03 24.19 7.44
N LYS A 29 -12.74 23.10 7.12
CA LYS A 29 -14.06 22.78 7.69
C LYS A 29 -13.99 22.34 9.15
N LYS A 30 -12.94 21.62 9.55
CA LYS A 30 -12.83 20.97 10.86
C LYS A 30 -11.85 21.66 11.82
N GLY A 31 -11.12 22.68 11.36
CA GLY A 31 -10.10 23.36 12.15
C GLY A 31 -8.86 22.50 12.42
N THR A 32 -8.66 21.43 11.64
CA THR A 32 -7.50 20.53 11.75
C THR A 32 -6.30 21.07 10.95
N ARG A 33 -5.13 20.45 11.16
CA ARG A 33 -3.87 20.76 10.46
C ARG A 33 -3.18 19.47 10.02
N TYR A 34 -3.87 18.71 9.18
CA TYR A 34 -3.32 17.52 8.54
C TYR A 34 -2.53 17.94 7.29
N ASP A 35 -1.23 17.64 7.28
CA ASP A 35 -0.31 18.00 6.20
C ASP A 35 0.15 16.71 5.50
N ILE A 36 -0.44 16.45 4.33
CA ILE A 36 -0.17 15.25 3.56
C ILE A 36 0.77 15.56 2.39
N ASN A 37 1.82 14.76 2.26
CA ASN A 37 2.80 14.82 1.19
C ASN A 37 2.94 13.44 0.54
N GLU A 38 3.33 13.41 -0.73
CA GLU A 38 3.62 12.19 -1.47
C GLU A 38 5.12 12.06 -1.74
N ARG A 39 5.56 10.83 -2.00
CA ARG A 39 6.89 10.55 -2.54
C ARG A 39 6.87 9.26 -3.36
N ASP A 40 7.55 9.30 -4.50
CA ASP A 40 7.89 8.11 -5.28
C ASP A 40 8.72 7.14 -4.43
N PHE A 41 8.23 5.91 -4.27
CA PHE A 41 8.90 4.90 -3.46
C PHE A 41 8.53 3.46 -3.87
N PRO A 42 9.51 2.55 -4.00
CA PRO A 42 10.93 2.87 -4.22
C PRO A 42 11.10 3.68 -5.51
N ALA A 43 12.12 4.53 -5.57
CA ALA A 43 12.39 5.35 -6.74
C ALA A 43 12.94 4.51 -7.91
N GLU A 44 12.99 5.14 -9.09
CA GLU A 44 13.56 4.53 -10.29
C GLU A 44 15.01 4.12 -10.12
N SER A 45 15.81 5.07 -9.64
CA SER A 45 17.23 4.96 -9.63
C SER A 45 17.73 5.48 -8.29
N PRO A 46 18.58 4.70 -7.60
CA PRO A 46 19.22 3.45 -8.04
C PRO A 46 18.43 2.16 -7.71
N TYR A 47 17.14 2.24 -7.36
CA TYR A 47 16.39 1.08 -6.85
C TYR A 47 15.69 0.23 -7.93
N GLY A 48 14.74 0.80 -8.69
CA GLY A 48 14.18 0.14 -9.89
C GLY A 48 12.66 -0.01 -9.99
N TRP A 49 11.83 0.80 -9.32
CA TRP A 49 10.34 0.78 -9.41
C TRP A 49 9.61 -0.53 -9.03
N ASN A 50 10.30 -1.56 -8.55
CA ASN A 50 9.74 -2.89 -8.28
C ASN A 50 8.46 -2.86 -7.40
N ASN A 51 8.49 -2.20 -6.25
CA ASN A 51 7.35 -1.88 -5.39
C ASN A 51 6.42 -3.08 -5.07
N TYR A 52 6.98 -4.12 -4.46
CA TYR A 52 6.25 -5.26 -3.90
C TYR A 52 6.81 -5.65 -2.51
N PRO A 53 6.24 -6.62 -1.79
CA PRO A 53 6.56 -6.89 -0.39
C PRO A 53 8.06 -7.01 -0.07
N TYR A 54 8.81 -7.73 -0.91
CA TYR A 54 10.26 -7.88 -0.79
C TYR A 54 11.00 -6.54 -0.73
N ASP A 55 10.61 -5.55 -1.52
CA ASP A 55 11.34 -4.28 -1.59
C ASP A 55 11.25 -3.50 -0.29
N TYR A 56 10.05 -3.48 0.29
CA TYR A 56 9.81 -2.84 1.58
C TYR A 56 10.56 -3.58 2.68
N TRP A 57 10.50 -4.92 2.71
CA TRP A 57 11.28 -5.73 3.65
C TRP A 57 12.79 -5.48 3.49
N ASN A 58 13.29 -5.42 2.25
CA ASN A 58 14.70 -5.23 1.95
C ASN A 58 15.19 -3.84 2.40
N ILE A 59 14.39 -2.78 2.20
CA ILE A 59 14.77 -1.42 2.62
C ILE A 59 14.61 -1.25 4.14
N TRP A 60 13.51 -1.72 4.73
CA TRP A 60 13.12 -1.35 6.11
C TRP A 60 13.49 -2.38 7.17
N VAL A 61 13.67 -3.63 6.80
CA VAL A 61 14.03 -4.71 7.74
C VAL A 61 15.48 -5.13 7.52
N ARG A 62 15.81 -5.59 6.30
CA ARG A 62 17.17 -6.10 6.00
C ARG A 62 18.24 -5.01 6.12
N ASN A 63 17.93 -3.81 5.63
CA ASN A 63 18.84 -2.66 5.63
C ASN A 63 18.38 -1.55 6.58
N ALA A 64 17.71 -1.92 7.68
CA ALA A 64 17.31 -1.01 8.74
C ALA A 64 18.52 -0.26 9.30
N ALA A 65 18.49 1.08 9.24
CA ALA A 65 19.59 1.94 9.69
C ALA A 65 19.16 3.40 9.74
N ASP A 66 19.94 4.26 10.40
CA ASP A 66 19.74 5.72 10.43
C ASP A 66 20.16 6.45 9.13
N ASN A 67 20.52 5.71 8.09
CA ASN A 67 20.90 6.22 6.77
C ASN A 67 20.12 5.53 5.65
N ALA A 68 20.03 6.20 4.50
CA ALA A 68 19.27 5.70 3.36
C ALA A 68 19.95 4.49 2.71
N PHE A 69 19.16 3.45 2.40
CA PHE A 69 19.60 2.32 1.59
C PHE A 69 19.30 2.62 0.12
N LYS A 70 20.32 2.65 -0.76
CA LYS A 70 20.14 2.97 -2.18
C LYS A 70 19.33 4.27 -2.41
N LYS A 71 19.56 5.31 -1.58
CA LYS A 71 18.81 6.59 -1.55
C LYS A 71 17.35 6.49 -1.07
N GLU A 72 16.85 5.29 -0.76
CA GLU A 72 15.54 5.11 -0.14
C GLU A 72 15.62 5.31 1.37
N PRO A 73 14.67 6.06 1.96
CA PRO A 73 14.62 6.28 3.38
C PRO A 73 14.18 5.00 4.09
N THR A 74 14.83 4.73 5.21
CA THR A 74 14.44 3.69 6.16
C THR A 74 13.32 4.18 7.08
N LEU A 75 12.70 3.27 7.84
CA LEU A 75 11.69 3.67 8.83
C LEU A 75 12.29 4.53 9.94
N GLU A 76 13.54 4.32 10.34
CA GLU A 76 14.25 5.15 11.32
C GLU A 76 14.31 6.62 10.88
N MET A 77 14.45 6.87 9.58
CA MET A 77 14.48 8.23 9.02
C MET A 77 13.07 8.84 8.89
N LEU A 78 12.08 8.03 8.47
CA LEU A 78 10.73 8.52 8.20
C LEU A 78 9.95 8.78 9.48
N THR A 79 10.04 7.90 10.46
CA THR A 79 9.28 7.97 11.72
C THR A 79 9.67 9.16 12.58
N LYS A 80 10.89 9.70 12.42
CA LYS A 80 11.32 10.97 13.03
C LYS A 80 10.63 12.22 12.45
N LYS A 81 9.97 12.09 11.29
CA LYS A 81 9.45 13.23 10.50
C LYS A 81 7.95 13.22 10.33
N TYR A 82 7.32 12.05 10.38
CA TYR A 82 5.91 11.86 10.03
C TYR A 82 5.18 11.15 11.17
N ASP A 83 3.95 11.60 11.42
CA ASP A 83 3.03 10.99 12.39
C ASP A 83 2.29 9.79 11.77
N MET A 84 2.22 9.76 10.44
CA MET A 84 1.62 8.67 9.67
C MET A 84 2.39 8.40 8.38
N ILE A 85 2.66 7.12 8.12
CA ILE A 85 3.30 6.64 6.89
C ILE A 85 2.34 5.69 6.18
N ILE A 86 2.05 5.98 4.93
CA ILE A 86 1.13 5.22 4.09
C ILE A 86 1.96 4.59 2.98
N PHE A 87 1.78 3.30 2.71
CA PHE A 87 2.45 2.64 1.58
C PHE A 87 1.57 1.59 0.93
N LYS A 88 1.95 1.19 -0.28
CA LYS A 88 1.20 0.29 -1.14
C LYS A 88 2.13 -0.49 -2.07
N HIS A 89 1.62 -1.55 -2.68
CA HIS A 89 2.33 -2.29 -3.73
C HIS A 89 1.74 -2.04 -5.12
N CYS A 90 2.56 -2.24 -6.15
CA CYS A 90 2.20 -2.11 -7.55
C CYS A 90 1.83 -3.45 -8.17
N PHE A 91 1.56 -3.43 -9.48
CA PHE A 91 1.24 -4.60 -10.28
C PHE A 91 2.19 -5.80 -10.12
N PRO A 92 3.53 -5.64 -9.98
CA PRO A 92 4.39 -6.79 -9.69
C PRO A 92 4.05 -7.49 -8.38
N GLY A 93 3.46 -6.79 -7.41
CA GLY A 93 2.95 -7.37 -6.17
C GLY A 93 1.77 -8.33 -6.38
N SER A 94 1.04 -8.19 -7.48
CA SER A 94 -0.16 -9.00 -7.79
C SER A 94 0.08 -10.06 -8.87
N ASP A 95 1.26 -10.11 -9.50
CA ASP A 95 1.69 -11.19 -10.39
C ASP A 95 2.30 -12.35 -9.58
N ILE A 96 1.46 -13.00 -8.77
CA ILE A 96 1.89 -13.99 -7.79
C ILE A 96 1.96 -15.40 -8.41
N LYS A 97 3.15 -16.00 -8.37
CA LYS A 97 3.44 -17.37 -8.80
C LYS A 97 2.94 -18.38 -7.75
N ALA A 98 2.77 -19.64 -8.16
CA ALA A 98 2.47 -20.75 -7.24
C ALA A 98 3.56 -20.91 -6.18
N ASP A 99 3.22 -21.30 -4.96
CA ASP A 99 4.22 -21.66 -3.96
C ASP A 99 4.96 -22.94 -4.36
N ILE A 100 6.21 -23.08 -3.91
CA ILE A 100 7.06 -24.26 -4.18
C ILE A 100 7.37 -25.06 -2.90
N GLY A 101 6.80 -24.65 -1.76
CA GLY A 101 6.98 -25.31 -0.46
C GLY A 101 8.36 -25.04 0.14
N LYS A 102 8.98 -23.92 -0.23
CA LYS A 102 10.32 -23.50 0.24
C LYS A 102 10.32 -21.99 0.49
N PRO A 103 9.57 -21.51 1.50
CA PRO A 103 9.50 -20.09 1.78
C PRO A 103 10.86 -19.54 2.17
N GLU A 104 11.23 -18.40 1.58
CA GLU A 104 12.50 -17.73 1.79
C GLU A 104 12.26 -16.21 1.84
N ILE A 105 12.45 -15.62 3.02
CA ILE A 105 12.20 -14.19 3.24
C ILE A 105 13.08 -13.29 2.36
N GLU A 106 14.30 -13.72 2.06
CA GLU A 106 15.24 -12.98 1.21
C GLU A 106 14.98 -13.14 -0.29
N SER A 107 13.97 -13.93 -0.67
CA SER A 107 13.64 -14.19 -2.07
C SER A 107 12.78 -13.07 -2.64
N ASP A 108 13.17 -12.59 -3.82
CA ASP A 108 12.41 -11.62 -4.61
C ASP A 108 11.35 -12.28 -5.52
N ASP A 109 11.26 -13.61 -5.44
CA ASP A 109 10.24 -14.41 -6.09
C ASP A 109 8.86 -14.13 -5.48
N LYS A 110 7.93 -13.73 -6.36
CA LYS A 110 6.57 -13.29 -6.01
C LYS A 110 5.69 -14.49 -5.70
N ARG A 111 5.70 -14.92 -4.45
CA ARG A 111 4.97 -16.10 -3.94
C ARG A 111 4.33 -15.73 -2.61
N ILE A 112 3.18 -16.31 -2.32
CA ILE A 112 2.47 -16.03 -1.06
C ILE A 112 3.35 -16.44 0.12
N GLU A 113 3.99 -17.61 0.02
CA GLU A 113 4.85 -18.15 1.07
C GLU A 113 6.03 -17.21 1.44
N ASN A 114 6.57 -16.45 0.47
CA ASN A 114 7.60 -15.44 0.71
C ASN A 114 7.00 -14.14 1.25
N TYR A 115 5.89 -13.69 0.66
CA TYR A 115 5.22 -12.45 1.05
C TYR A 115 4.76 -12.48 2.50
N VAL A 116 4.23 -13.60 2.98
CA VAL A 116 3.82 -13.77 4.38
C VAL A 116 5.00 -13.56 5.32
N LEU A 117 6.18 -14.13 5.02
CA LEU A 117 7.38 -13.91 5.83
C LEU A 117 7.79 -12.42 5.84
N GLN A 118 7.76 -11.78 4.68
CA GLN A 118 8.14 -10.37 4.50
C GLN A 118 7.16 -9.43 5.22
N TYR A 119 5.85 -9.68 5.12
CA TYR A 119 4.80 -8.92 5.81
C TYR A 119 4.88 -9.05 7.32
N ASN A 120 5.15 -10.26 7.84
CA ASN A 120 5.29 -10.47 9.27
C ASN A 120 6.53 -9.75 9.83
N ALA A 121 7.65 -9.78 9.12
CA ALA A 121 8.85 -9.03 9.51
C ALA A 121 8.64 -7.51 9.42
N LEU A 122 7.92 -7.04 8.40
CA LEU A 122 7.52 -5.63 8.28
C LEU A 122 6.61 -5.20 9.44
N LYS A 123 5.64 -6.05 9.83
CA LYS A 123 4.76 -5.81 10.98
C LYS A 123 5.57 -5.62 12.26
N GLN A 124 6.46 -6.57 12.56
CA GLN A 124 7.37 -6.47 13.71
C GLN A 124 8.18 -5.17 13.68
N LYS A 125 8.72 -4.81 12.51
CA LYS A 125 9.50 -3.58 12.36
C LYS A 125 8.67 -2.32 12.59
N MET A 126 7.43 -2.27 12.09
CA MET A 126 6.53 -1.12 12.29
C MET A 126 6.08 -0.98 13.76
N HIS A 127 5.96 -2.08 14.50
CA HIS A 127 5.67 -2.08 15.93
C HIS A 127 6.81 -1.48 16.78
N GLU A 128 8.04 -1.40 16.26
CA GLU A 128 9.14 -0.68 16.94
C GLU A 128 8.90 0.86 17.00
N PHE A 129 7.94 1.38 16.23
CA PHE A 129 7.62 2.81 16.14
C PHE A 129 6.17 3.10 16.57
N PRO A 130 5.79 2.84 17.84
CA PRO A 130 4.39 2.86 18.29
C PRO A 130 3.72 4.24 18.20
N ASP A 131 4.51 5.33 18.20
CA ASP A 131 3.98 6.70 18.06
C ASP A 131 3.59 7.07 16.62
N VAL A 132 4.00 6.26 15.63
CA VAL A 132 3.72 6.48 14.21
C VAL A 132 2.65 5.50 13.75
N LYS A 133 1.65 6.01 13.03
CA LYS A 133 0.60 5.18 12.42
C LYS A 133 1.04 4.73 11.02
N PHE A 134 0.74 3.48 10.68
CA PHE A 134 0.98 2.94 9.36
C PHE A 134 -0.34 2.63 8.68
N LEU A 135 -0.51 3.03 7.42
CA LEU A 135 -1.66 2.61 6.60
C LEU A 135 -1.17 1.89 5.36
N VAL A 136 -1.53 0.61 5.24
CA VAL A 136 -1.09 -0.27 4.18
C VAL A 136 -2.23 -0.51 3.22
N TRP A 137 -2.00 -0.29 1.92
CA TRP A 137 -2.97 -0.73 0.91
C TRP A 137 -2.76 -2.21 0.62
N THR A 138 -3.85 -2.96 0.46
CA THR A 138 -3.79 -4.22 -0.28
C THR A 138 -3.31 -3.97 -1.72
N GLY A 139 -2.77 -5.00 -2.39
CA GLY A 139 -2.19 -4.86 -3.72
C GLY A 139 -3.18 -4.36 -4.79
N ALA A 140 -2.67 -3.70 -5.83
CA ALA A 140 -3.49 -3.27 -6.96
C ALA A 140 -3.86 -4.47 -7.86
N ALA A 141 -5.14 -4.63 -8.17
CA ALA A 141 -5.64 -5.73 -9.01
C ALA A 141 -5.20 -5.56 -10.48
N LEU A 142 -5.06 -6.68 -11.18
CA LEU A 142 -4.76 -6.69 -12.62
C LEU A 142 -6.06 -6.84 -13.42
N VAL A 143 -6.13 -6.22 -14.60
CA VAL A 143 -7.19 -6.54 -15.57
C VAL A 143 -7.02 -7.95 -16.11
N ARG A 144 -8.12 -8.57 -16.54
CA ARG A 144 -8.10 -9.92 -17.13
C ARG A 144 -7.12 -10.06 -18.29
N GLY A 145 -6.93 -9.03 -19.10
CA GLY A 145 -6.00 -9.04 -20.24
C GLY A 145 -4.51 -8.97 -19.86
N ALA A 146 -4.18 -8.76 -18.58
CA ALA A 146 -2.81 -8.58 -18.09
C ALA A 146 -2.36 -9.66 -17.09
N THR A 147 -3.19 -10.69 -16.84
CA THR A 147 -2.91 -11.79 -15.91
C THR A 147 -3.64 -13.06 -16.35
N ASP A 148 -3.43 -14.15 -15.62
CA ASP A 148 -4.24 -15.37 -15.72
C ASP A 148 -5.08 -15.58 -14.45
N GLU A 149 -6.04 -16.50 -14.53
CA GLU A 149 -6.96 -16.78 -13.42
C GLU A 149 -6.24 -17.28 -12.16
N GLU A 150 -5.20 -18.10 -12.30
CA GLU A 150 -4.48 -18.62 -11.14
C GLU A 150 -3.71 -17.53 -10.40
N ARG A 151 -3.00 -16.67 -11.13
CA ARG A 151 -2.30 -15.51 -10.56
C ARG A 151 -3.27 -14.53 -9.92
N ALA A 152 -4.39 -14.24 -10.59
CA ALA A 152 -5.43 -13.37 -10.05
C ALA A 152 -6.06 -13.96 -8.77
N ALA A 153 -6.30 -15.28 -8.73
CA ALA A 153 -6.77 -15.97 -7.54
C ALA A 153 -5.75 -15.87 -6.39
N ARG A 154 -4.46 -16.03 -6.66
CA ARG A 154 -3.41 -15.86 -5.64
C ARG A 154 -3.32 -14.42 -5.12
N ALA A 155 -3.45 -13.42 -6.00
CA ALA A 155 -3.50 -12.01 -5.61
C ALA A 155 -4.71 -11.69 -4.71
N LYS A 156 -5.88 -12.25 -5.04
CA LYS A 156 -7.07 -12.17 -4.20
C LYS A 156 -6.84 -12.84 -2.85
N SER A 157 -6.34 -14.09 -2.83
CA SER A 157 -6.07 -14.83 -1.59
C SER A 157 -5.07 -14.10 -0.70
N PHE A 158 -4.01 -13.51 -1.27
CA PHE A 158 -3.07 -12.71 -0.50
C PHE A 158 -3.71 -11.44 0.06
N SER A 159 -4.53 -10.74 -0.72
CA SER A 159 -5.24 -9.54 -0.24
C SER A 159 -6.26 -9.88 0.86
N GLU A 160 -6.93 -11.02 0.74
CA GLU A 160 -7.82 -11.55 1.79
C GLU A 160 -7.03 -11.85 3.06
N TRP A 161 -5.90 -12.55 2.96
CA TRP A 161 -5.00 -12.83 4.09
C TRP A 161 -4.54 -11.55 4.80
N VAL A 162 -4.12 -10.53 4.03
CA VAL A 162 -3.71 -9.23 4.60
C VAL A 162 -4.84 -8.62 5.44
N ARG A 163 -6.08 -8.68 4.98
CA ARG A 163 -7.24 -8.08 5.66
C ARG A 163 -7.79 -8.92 6.82
N SER A 164 -7.79 -10.24 6.69
CA SER A 164 -8.46 -11.14 7.65
C SER A 164 -7.54 -11.71 8.71
N GLU A 165 -6.25 -11.87 8.41
CA GLU A 165 -5.29 -12.53 9.30
C GLU A 165 -4.16 -11.60 9.73
N TRP A 166 -3.60 -10.80 8.82
CA TRP A 166 -2.45 -9.96 9.13
C TRP A 166 -2.84 -8.63 9.83
N ASP A 167 -3.93 -8.00 9.41
CA ASP A 167 -4.52 -6.81 10.03
C ASP A 167 -5.16 -7.17 11.39
N GLU A 168 -4.63 -6.59 12.47
CA GLU A 168 -5.08 -6.81 13.85
C GLU A 168 -5.56 -5.50 14.47
N PRO A 169 -6.70 -5.48 15.18
CA PRO A 169 -7.17 -4.26 15.83
C PRO A 169 -6.28 -3.89 17.03
N GLY A 170 -6.20 -2.59 17.32
CA GLY A 170 -5.55 -2.09 18.53
C GLY A 170 -4.03 -1.95 18.45
N ASP A 171 -3.43 -2.13 17.28
CA ASP A 171 -2.02 -1.77 17.03
C ASP A 171 -1.89 -0.43 16.26
N ASN A 172 -0.69 -0.08 15.82
CA ASN A 172 -0.41 1.15 15.06
C ASN A 172 -0.45 0.94 13.54
N ILE A 173 -0.94 -0.20 13.05
CA ILE A 173 -0.97 -0.57 11.64
C ILE A 173 -2.43 -0.74 11.22
N PHE A 174 -2.76 -0.17 10.07
CA PHE A 174 -4.12 -0.17 9.56
C PHE A 174 -4.09 -0.58 8.09
N VAL A 175 -5.14 -1.26 7.62
CA VAL A 175 -5.27 -1.61 6.19
C VAL A 175 -6.30 -0.73 5.49
N TRP A 176 -6.06 -0.42 4.21
CA TRP A 176 -7.06 0.06 3.25
C TRP A 176 -7.20 -0.97 2.13
N ASP A 177 -8.38 -1.57 2.01
CA ASP A 177 -8.65 -2.65 1.05
C ASP A 177 -8.92 -2.12 -0.37
N PHE A 178 -7.85 -1.63 -0.99
CA PHE A 178 -7.87 -1.12 -2.36
C PHE A 178 -8.21 -2.22 -3.37
N PHE A 179 -7.80 -3.47 -3.11
CA PHE A 179 -8.06 -4.60 -3.99
C PHE A 179 -9.55 -4.87 -4.08
N ASN A 180 -10.26 -4.93 -2.94
CA ASN A 180 -11.70 -5.10 -2.96
C ASN A 180 -12.43 -3.89 -3.57
N LEU A 181 -11.90 -2.67 -3.39
CA LEU A 181 -12.47 -1.48 -4.04
C LEU A 181 -12.40 -1.58 -5.58
N GLU A 182 -11.27 -2.07 -6.11
CA GLU A 182 -11.05 -2.28 -7.54
C GLU A 182 -11.86 -3.44 -8.12
N THR A 183 -12.06 -4.50 -7.35
CA THR A 183 -12.61 -5.78 -7.85
C THR A 183 -14.07 -6.02 -7.48
N GLY A 184 -14.59 -5.34 -6.44
CA GLY A 184 -15.86 -5.68 -5.80
C GLY A 184 -15.92 -7.11 -5.27
N GLY A 185 -14.78 -7.67 -4.85
CA GLY A 185 -14.62 -9.06 -4.40
C GLY A 185 -14.32 -10.07 -5.51
N GLY A 186 -14.23 -9.62 -6.76
CA GLY A 186 -13.81 -10.42 -7.92
C GLY A 186 -12.31 -10.70 -7.96
N LEU A 187 -11.87 -11.34 -9.05
CA LEU A 187 -10.46 -11.68 -9.28
C LEU A 187 -9.66 -10.57 -9.96
N TYR A 188 -10.32 -9.73 -10.74
CA TYR A 188 -9.70 -8.76 -11.64
C TYR A 188 -10.17 -7.35 -11.31
N LEU A 189 -9.35 -6.35 -11.64
CA LEU A 189 -9.82 -4.98 -11.74
C LEU A 189 -11.00 -4.95 -12.70
N LYS A 190 -12.12 -4.36 -12.27
CA LYS A 190 -13.32 -4.25 -13.11
C LYS A 190 -13.03 -3.42 -14.37
N ASP A 191 -13.58 -3.84 -15.50
CA ASP A 191 -13.40 -3.15 -16.78
C ASP A 191 -13.87 -1.69 -16.72
N GLU A 192 -14.96 -1.41 -15.99
CA GLU A 192 -15.49 -0.06 -15.75
C GLU A 192 -14.56 0.83 -14.92
N TYR A 193 -13.60 0.26 -14.19
CA TYR A 193 -12.63 1.00 -13.36
C TYR A 193 -11.26 1.07 -14.03
N ALA A 194 -10.99 0.24 -15.03
CA ALA A 194 -9.70 0.19 -15.71
C ALA A 194 -9.55 1.27 -16.78
N LYS A 195 -8.30 1.65 -17.07
CA LYS A 195 -7.96 2.54 -18.18
C LYS A 195 -8.24 1.89 -19.53
N SER A 196 -8.00 0.58 -19.65
CA SER A 196 -8.37 -0.24 -20.79
C SER A 196 -8.30 -1.74 -20.44
N PRO A 197 -8.82 -2.65 -21.28
CA PRO A 197 -8.78 -4.10 -21.03
C PRO A 197 -7.37 -4.72 -20.87
N ALA A 198 -6.32 -4.00 -21.27
CA ALA A 198 -4.93 -4.42 -21.14
C ALA A 198 -4.09 -3.48 -20.23
N ASN A 199 -4.72 -2.49 -19.60
CA ASN A 199 -4.05 -1.51 -18.77
C ASN A 199 -4.71 -1.43 -17.40
N SER A 200 -4.06 -2.07 -16.41
CA SER A 200 -4.51 -2.15 -15.02
C SER A 200 -4.45 -0.83 -14.23
N HIS A 201 -4.08 0.29 -14.85
CA HIS A 201 -4.22 1.58 -14.19
C HIS A 201 -5.71 1.93 -14.04
N PRO A 202 -6.12 2.52 -12.90
CA PRO A 202 -7.47 3.03 -12.74
C PRO A 202 -7.76 4.15 -13.74
N ASN A 203 -9.01 4.25 -14.18
CA ASN A 203 -9.50 5.38 -14.95
C ASN A 203 -9.87 6.56 -14.02
N GLU A 204 -10.22 7.68 -14.65
CA GLU A 204 -10.53 8.93 -13.94
C GLU A 204 -11.78 8.81 -13.06
N GLU A 205 -12.80 8.10 -13.51
CA GLU A 205 -14.06 7.93 -12.75
C GLU A 205 -13.83 7.14 -11.46
N PHE A 206 -13.11 6.02 -11.54
CA PHE A 206 -12.75 5.25 -10.35
C PHE A 206 -11.82 6.06 -9.44
N ALA A 207 -10.84 6.78 -10.00
CA ALA A 207 -9.94 7.60 -9.20
C ALA A 207 -10.67 8.68 -8.40
N ASN A 208 -11.62 9.38 -9.04
CA ASN A 208 -12.47 10.38 -8.39
C ASN A 208 -13.39 9.79 -7.31
N THR A 209 -13.73 8.50 -7.43
CA THR A 209 -14.49 7.76 -6.41
C THR A 209 -13.60 7.31 -5.25
N ALA A 210 -12.41 6.79 -5.55
CA ALA A 210 -11.50 6.21 -4.55
C ALA A 210 -10.75 7.27 -3.74
N ALA A 211 -10.38 8.41 -4.33
CA ALA A 211 -9.64 9.48 -3.64
C ALA A 211 -10.32 10.00 -2.36
N PRO A 212 -11.63 10.36 -2.34
CA PRO A 212 -12.28 10.77 -1.10
C PRO A 212 -12.37 9.65 -0.07
N LEU A 213 -12.62 8.39 -0.48
CA LEU A 213 -12.65 7.24 0.42
C LEU A 213 -11.28 6.98 1.07
N PHE A 214 -10.21 7.12 0.30
CA PHE A 214 -8.84 7.05 0.81
C PHE A 214 -8.59 8.14 1.86
N CYS A 215 -9.00 9.37 1.58
CA CYS A 215 -8.84 10.48 2.52
C CYS A 215 -9.63 10.27 3.81
N GLU A 216 -10.86 9.77 3.71
CA GLU A 216 -11.69 9.40 4.86
C GLU A 216 -11.04 8.30 5.69
N ARG A 217 -10.46 7.27 5.04
CA ARG A 217 -9.73 6.21 5.74
C ARG A 217 -8.56 6.78 6.54
N ILE A 218 -7.76 7.68 5.95
CA ILE A 218 -6.66 8.35 6.65
C ILE A 218 -7.17 9.11 7.86
N VAL A 219 -8.22 9.92 7.69
CA VAL A 219 -8.81 10.69 8.79
C VAL A 219 -9.33 9.80 9.90
N ASN A 220 -10.01 8.69 9.57
CA ASN A 220 -10.46 7.72 10.57
C ASN A 220 -9.30 7.17 11.39
N VAL A 221 -8.18 6.82 10.75
CA VAL A 221 -6.97 6.37 11.44
C VAL A 221 -6.38 7.46 12.35
N LEU A 222 -6.25 8.69 11.86
CA LEU A 222 -5.71 9.81 12.64
C LEU A 222 -6.58 10.20 13.83
N GLU A 223 -7.90 10.04 13.70
CA GLU A 223 -8.90 10.39 14.72
C GLU A 223 -9.28 9.21 15.64
N GLY A 224 -8.51 8.11 15.63
CA GLY A 224 -8.71 6.98 16.54
C GLY A 224 -9.91 6.09 16.20
N ARG A 225 -10.41 6.17 14.97
CA ARG A 225 -11.46 5.30 14.41
C ARG A 225 -10.89 4.27 13.42
N GLY A 226 -9.58 4.01 13.45
CA GLY A 226 -8.89 3.14 12.49
C GLY A 226 -9.34 1.68 12.51
N ASP A 227 -9.78 1.17 13.67
CA ASP A 227 -10.27 -0.21 13.83
C ASP A 227 -11.74 -0.39 13.40
N GLN A 228 -12.45 0.70 13.09
CA GLN A 228 -13.81 0.63 12.57
C GLN A 228 -13.72 0.23 11.09
N ARG A 229 -14.14 -1.01 10.80
CA ARG A 229 -14.22 -1.58 9.45
C ARG A 229 -15.58 -1.32 8.81
#